data_AF-A0A2S9F8P4-F1
#
_entry.id   AF-A0A2S9F8P4-F1
#
_cell.length_a   1.000
_cell.length_b   1.000
_cell.length_c   1.000
_cell.angle_alpha   90.00
_cell.angle_beta   90.00
_cell.angle_gamma   90.00
#
_symmetry.space_group_name_H-M   'P 1'
#
loop_
_entity.id
_entity.type
_entity.pdbx_description
1 polymer ?
#
loop_
_entity_poly.entity_id
_entity_poly.type
_entity_poly.pdbx_seq_one_letter_code
_entity_poly.pdbx_strand_id
1 'polypeptide(L)'
;GALLDVSDPPDGDAGDPAIDAQIIDYLRRGDSPRRDFAHPKFAVGQTVRIADIPAGEHTRLPGYLRSRCGTVTRIFEGDYGYFVHTGDGIGDPMPIYIVEFTPDELWGPRAEPGANTVYAELFEAYLQPVEEDQ
;
A
#
# COMPACT_ATOMS: atom_id res chain seq x y z
N GLY A 1 -40.41 -36.11 28.17
CA GLY A 1 -39.55 -35.20 27.40
C GLY A 1 -38.18 -35.82 27.37
N ALA A 2 -37.75 -36.32 26.21
CA ALA A 2 -36.40 -36.81 26.03
C ALA A 2 -35.51 -35.62 25.65
N LEU A 3 -34.53 -35.31 26.49
CA LEU A 3 -33.43 -34.43 26.16
C LEU A 3 -32.68 -35.06 24.98
N LEU A 4 -32.53 -34.30 23.89
CA LEU A 4 -31.65 -34.68 22.80
C LEU A 4 -30.22 -34.69 23.36
N ASP A 5 -29.63 -35.87 23.41
CA ASP A 5 -28.21 -36.08 23.63
C ASP A 5 -27.47 -35.50 22.42
N VAL A 6 -27.10 -34.22 22.52
CA VAL A 6 -26.19 -33.60 21.54
C VAL A 6 -24.82 -34.14 21.90
N SER A 7 -24.47 -35.27 21.29
CA SER A 7 -23.08 -35.72 21.30
C SER A 7 -22.22 -34.63 20.67
N ASP A 8 -21.12 -34.29 21.33
CA ASP A 8 -20.06 -33.51 20.71
C ASP A 8 -19.70 -34.20 19.37
N PRO A 9 -19.48 -33.42 18.29
CA PRO A 9 -19.05 -33.99 17.04
C PRO A 9 -17.80 -34.85 17.30
N PRO A 10 -17.64 -35.99 16.61
CA PRO A 10 -16.50 -36.86 16.84
C PRO A 10 -15.23 -36.02 16.73
N ASP A 11 -14.35 -36.13 17.73
CA ASP A 11 -13.06 -35.44 17.76
C ASP A 11 -12.39 -35.70 16.41
N GLY A 12 -12.41 -34.67 15.55
CA GLY A 12 -11.65 -34.69 14.31
C GLY A 12 -10.20 -34.95 14.68
N ASP A 13 -9.50 -35.73 13.86
CA ASP A 13 -8.09 -36.04 14.02
C ASP A 13 -7.33 -34.84 14.58
N ALA A 14 -6.65 -35.02 15.73
CA ALA A 14 -5.98 -33.92 16.41
C ALA A 14 -5.06 -33.25 15.39
N GLY A 15 -5.35 -31.98 15.07
CA GLY A 15 -4.70 -31.26 13.98
C GLY A 15 -3.18 -31.32 14.07
N ASP A 16 -2.50 -31.19 12.93
CA ASP A 16 -1.03 -31.21 12.87
C ASP A 16 -0.44 -30.06 13.73
N PRO A 17 0.32 -30.36 14.80
CA PRO A 17 0.91 -29.33 15.67
C PRO A 17 1.84 -28.36 14.92
N ALA A 18 2.42 -28.78 13.79
CA ALA A 18 3.23 -27.92 12.94
C ALA A 18 2.38 -26.85 12.23
N ILE A 19 1.18 -27.21 11.80
CA ILE A 19 0.22 -26.28 11.19
C ILE A 19 -0.27 -25.30 12.27
N ASP A 20 -0.60 -25.77 13.47
CA ASP A 20 -0.99 -24.91 14.58
C ASP A 20 0.11 -23.89 14.93
N ALA A 21 1.37 -24.34 15.00
CA ALA A 21 2.49 -23.46 15.25
C ALA A 21 2.63 -22.39 14.15
N GLN A 22 2.46 -22.77 12.88
CA GLN A 22 2.50 -21.83 11.75
C GLN A 22 1.36 -20.80 11.82
N ILE A 23 0.14 -21.22 12.13
CA ILE A 23 -1.03 -20.32 12.26
C ILE A 23 -0.82 -19.35 13.42
N ILE A 24 -0.42 -19.85 14.60
CA ILE A 24 -0.16 -19.02 15.77
C ILE A 24 0.94 -18.00 15.47
N ASP A 25 1.98 -18.41 14.75
CA ASP A 25 3.06 -17.51 14.36
C ASP A 25 2.59 -16.40 13.43
N TYR A 26 1.88 -16.78 12.35
CA TYR A 26 1.32 -15.84 11.39
C TYR A 26 0.36 -14.84 12.05
N LEU A 27 -0.52 -15.29 12.95
CA LEU A 27 -1.45 -14.40 13.66
C LEU A 27 -0.73 -13.41 14.60
N ARG A 28 0.45 -13.77 15.11
CA ARG A 28 1.24 -12.91 16.01
C ARG A 28 2.16 -11.95 15.27
N ARG A 29 2.77 -12.40 14.18
CA ARG A 29 3.85 -11.67 13.48
C ARG A 29 3.41 -11.08 12.14
N GLY A 30 2.33 -11.61 11.55
CA GLY A 30 1.91 -11.30 10.19
C GLY A 30 2.91 -11.81 9.14
N ASP A 31 2.72 -11.36 7.91
CA ASP A 31 3.65 -11.55 6.80
C ASP A 31 4.08 -10.17 6.29
N SER A 32 5.19 -9.68 6.82
CA SER A 32 5.68 -8.34 6.49
C SER A 32 6.18 -8.30 5.04
N PRO A 33 5.70 -7.37 4.20
CA PRO A 33 6.20 -7.23 2.84
C PRO A 33 7.57 -6.56 2.75
N ARG A 34 8.15 -6.08 3.87
CA ARG A 34 9.46 -5.43 3.90
C ARG A 34 10.56 -6.44 3.55
N ARG A 35 11.41 -6.10 2.59
CA ARG A 35 12.51 -6.96 2.11
C ARG A 35 13.90 -6.41 2.41
N ASP A 36 14.06 -5.09 2.43
CA ASP A 36 15.33 -4.42 2.72
C ASP A 36 15.12 -3.06 3.42
N PHE A 37 16.18 -2.31 3.66
CA PHE A 37 16.16 -0.88 3.97
C PHE A 37 15.76 -0.07 2.72
N ALA A 38 15.18 1.11 2.92
CA ALA A 38 14.70 1.93 1.80
C ALA A 38 15.86 2.51 0.97
N HIS A 39 15.71 2.45 -0.36
CA HIS A 39 16.62 3.09 -1.32
C HIS A 39 15.90 4.20 -2.13
N PRO A 40 15.51 5.31 -1.48
CA PRO A 40 14.61 6.29 -2.09
C PRO A 40 15.28 7.16 -3.17
N LYS A 41 14.58 7.33 -4.30
CA LYS A 41 14.90 8.33 -5.33
C LYS A 41 14.41 9.74 -4.97
N PHE A 42 13.40 9.85 -4.11
CA PHE A 42 12.78 11.12 -3.73
C PHE A 42 13.03 11.44 -2.26
N ALA A 43 13.09 12.73 -1.91
CA ALA A 43 13.32 13.19 -0.54
C ALA A 43 12.05 13.74 0.12
N VAL A 44 11.98 13.73 1.45
CA VAL A 44 10.94 14.45 2.20
C VAL A 44 11.01 15.95 1.87
N GLY A 45 9.86 16.56 1.62
CA GLY A 45 9.71 17.94 1.16
C GLY A 45 9.78 18.10 -0.36
N GLN A 46 10.15 17.06 -1.12
CA GLN A 46 10.19 17.13 -2.57
C GLN A 46 8.79 17.09 -3.18
N THR A 47 8.52 17.98 -4.12
CA THR A 47 7.33 17.90 -4.98
C THR A 47 7.55 16.86 -6.07
N VAL A 48 6.57 15.97 -6.22
CA VAL A 48 6.56 14.88 -7.19
C VAL A 48 5.28 14.94 -8.02
N ARG A 49 5.35 14.50 -9.27
CA ARG A 49 4.17 14.25 -10.11
C ARG A 49 3.82 12.78 -10.06
N ILE A 50 2.55 12.47 -9.92
CA ILE A 50 2.06 11.10 -10.00
C ILE A 50 1.94 10.69 -11.46
N ALA A 51 2.56 9.57 -11.82
CA ALA A 51 2.59 9.05 -13.17
C ALA A 51 1.19 8.77 -13.71
N ASP A 52 0.99 9.00 -15.02
CA ASP A 52 -0.23 8.62 -15.73
C ASP A 52 -0.01 7.43 -16.65
N ILE A 53 0.23 6.28 -16.03
CA ILE A 53 0.54 5.02 -16.70
C ILE A 53 -0.70 4.13 -16.83
N PRO A 54 -1.01 3.50 -17.98
CA PRO A 54 -2.19 2.64 -18.09
C PRO A 54 -2.29 1.64 -16.92
N ALA A 55 -3.48 1.50 -16.34
CA ALA A 55 -3.67 0.52 -15.27
C ALA A 55 -3.47 -0.89 -15.84
N GLY A 56 -2.68 -1.71 -15.14
CA GLY A 56 -2.62 -3.15 -15.39
C GLY A 56 -3.90 -3.85 -14.94
N GLU A 57 -3.96 -5.17 -15.08
CA GLU A 57 -5.06 -5.99 -14.53
C GLU A 57 -5.24 -5.75 -13.03
N HIS A 58 -4.13 -5.47 -12.34
CA HIS A 58 -4.10 -5.03 -10.95
C HIS A 58 -3.28 -3.76 -10.81
N THR A 59 -3.77 -2.81 -10.00
CA THR A 59 -3.10 -1.54 -9.71
C THR A 59 -3.31 -1.13 -8.27
N ARG A 60 -2.30 -0.49 -7.66
CA ARG A 60 -2.43 0.21 -6.38
C ARG A 60 -2.49 1.72 -6.54
N LEU A 61 -2.42 2.24 -7.77
CA LEU A 61 -2.48 3.67 -8.08
C LEU A 61 -3.93 4.15 -8.20
N PRO A 62 -4.44 4.95 -7.23
CA PRO A 62 -5.79 5.50 -7.31
C PRO A 62 -5.91 6.45 -8.52
N GLY A 63 -6.95 6.26 -9.33
CA GLY A 63 -7.12 7.01 -10.58
C GLY A 63 -7.21 8.53 -10.40
N TYR A 64 -7.76 9.01 -9.28
CA TYR A 64 -7.89 10.45 -9.01
C TYR A 64 -6.55 11.15 -8.71
N LEU A 65 -5.48 10.40 -8.44
CA LEU A 65 -4.14 10.95 -8.19
C LEU A 65 -3.33 11.12 -9.48
N ARG A 66 -3.73 10.50 -10.58
CA ARG A 66 -2.97 10.51 -11.84
C ARG A 66 -2.74 11.93 -12.35
N SER A 67 -1.51 12.18 -12.80
CA SER A 67 -1.03 13.49 -13.25
C SER A 67 -1.03 14.60 -12.19
N ARG A 68 -1.42 14.31 -10.95
CA ARG A 68 -1.43 15.31 -9.86
C ARG A 68 -0.06 15.49 -9.26
N CYS A 69 0.21 16.70 -8.78
CA CYS A 69 1.41 17.00 -8.03
C CYS A 69 1.15 16.88 -6.53
N GLY A 70 2.10 16.33 -5.79
CA GLY A 70 2.02 16.27 -4.33
C GLY A 70 3.39 16.43 -3.71
N THR A 71 3.43 16.57 -2.39
CA THR A 71 4.69 16.72 -1.64
C THR A 71 4.96 15.46 -0.84
N VAL A 72 6.17 14.89 -0.96
CA VAL A 72 6.59 13.75 -0.14
C VAL A 72 6.70 14.21 1.32
N THR A 73 5.89 13.64 2.21
CA THR A 73 5.93 13.97 3.65
C THR A 73 6.61 12.90 4.48
N ARG A 74 6.66 11.66 3.98
CA ARG A 74 7.35 10.55 4.64
C ARG A 74 7.84 9.53 3.62
N ILE A 75 8.97 8.92 3.94
CA ILE A 75 9.49 7.73 3.28
C ILE A 75 9.42 6.59 4.31
N PHE A 76 8.91 5.43 3.91
CA PHE A 76 8.94 4.27 4.78
C PHE A 76 10.38 3.75 4.92
N GLU A 77 10.65 3.04 6.01
CA GLU A 77 12.03 2.64 6.37
C GLU A 77 12.61 1.50 5.53
N GLY A 78 11.82 0.90 4.64
CA GLY A 78 12.21 -0.26 3.86
C GLY A 78 11.81 -0.19 2.39
N ASP A 79 12.36 -1.13 1.64
CA ASP A 79 11.82 -1.53 0.35
C ASP A 79 10.76 -2.62 0.58
N TYR A 80 9.61 -2.47 -0.07
CA TYR A 80 8.46 -3.32 0.13
C TYR A 80 8.13 -4.08 -1.16
N GLY A 81 8.04 -5.40 -1.04
CA GLY A 81 7.59 -6.25 -2.13
C GLY A 81 6.08 -6.24 -2.27
N TYR A 82 5.60 -6.58 -3.47
CA TYR A 82 4.20 -6.90 -3.71
C TYR A 82 4.05 -8.38 -4.08
N PHE A 83 2.83 -8.91 -3.99
CA PHE A 83 2.56 -10.34 -4.24
C PHE A 83 2.97 -10.78 -5.65
N VAL A 84 2.90 -9.86 -6.62
CA VAL A 84 3.23 -10.07 -8.04
C VAL A 84 3.81 -8.80 -8.63
N HIS A 85 4.54 -8.95 -9.74
CA HIS A 85 4.84 -7.81 -10.60
C HIS A 85 3.57 -7.38 -11.32
N THR A 86 3.25 -6.09 -11.27
CA THR A 86 2.06 -5.52 -11.90
C THR A 86 2.43 -4.88 -13.24
N GLY A 87 1.43 -4.77 -14.12
CA GLY A 87 1.60 -4.10 -15.43
C GLY A 87 1.85 -2.59 -15.33
N ASP A 88 1.69 -2.00 -14.15
CA ASP A 88 1.89 -0.57 -13.88
C ASP A 88 3.20 -0.28 -13.12
N GLY A 89 4.15 -1.22 -13.14
CA GLY A 89 5.54 -0.97 -12.73
C GLY A 89 5.88 -1.29 -11.28
N ILE A 90 4.94 -1.78 -10.45
CA ILE A 90 5.33 -2.46 -9.21
C ILE A 90 6.01 -3.77 -9.61
N GLY A 91 7.26 -3.96 -9.22
CA GLY A 91 8.06 -5.14 -9.55
C GLY A 91 8.87 -5.59 -8.35
N ASP A 92 10.20 -5.55 -8.48
CA ASP A 92 11.13 -5.77 -7.37
C ASP A 92 10.79 -4.84 -6.19
N PRO A 93 11.11 -5.24 -4.94
CA PRO A 93 10.85 -4.42 -3.76
C PRO A 93 11.37 -3.00 -3.93
N MET A 94 10.55 -2.02 -3.55
CA MET A 94 10.87 -0.61 -3.74
C MET A 94 10.34 0.26 -2.59
N PRO A 95 10.83 1.50 -2.45
CA PRO A 95 10.35 2.41 -1.43
C PRO A 95 8.86 2.73 -1.58
N ILE A 96 8.21 2.94 -0.44
CA ILE A 96 6.86 3.50 -0.34
C ILE A 96 6.97 4.89 0.28
N TYR A 97 6.20 5.83 -0.27
CA TYR A 97 6.15 7.23 0.13
C TYR A 97 4.76 7.59 0.63
N ILE A 98 4.67 8.43 1.67
CA ILE A 98 3.45 9.20 1.92
C ILE A 98 3.58 10.50 1.13
N VAL A 99 2.64 10.71 0.21
CA VAL A 99 2.52 11.95 -0.57
C VAL A 99 1.28 12.70 -0.13
N GLU A 100 1.47 13.97 0.17
CA GLU A 100 0.44 14.92 0.55
C GLU A 100 -0.11 15.66 -0.67
N PHE A 101 -1.43 15.77 -0.75
CA PHE A 101 -2.16 16.50 -1.79
C PHE A 101 -3.14 17.49 -1.17
N THR A 102 -3.19 18.69 -1.76
CA THR A 102 -4.23 19.66 -1.45
C THR A 102 -5.53 19.28 -2.18
N PRO A 103 -6.69 19.57 -1.59
CA PRO A 103 -7.98 19.42 -2.25
C PRO A 103 -8.07 20.17 -3.58
N ASP A 104 -7.49 21.38 -3.64
CA ASP A 104 -7.48 22.20 -4.85
C ASP A 104 -6.73 21.52 -6.00
N GLU A 105 -5.62 20.83 -5.71
CA GLU A 105 -4.89 20.07 -6.72
C GLU A 105 -5.73 18.90 -7.26
N LEU A 106 -6.41 18.17 -6.36
CA LEU A 106 -7.17 16.97 -6.73
C LEU A 106 -8.50 17.28 -7.42
N TRP A 107 -9.21 18.31 -6.97
CA TRP A 107 -10.60 18.58 -7.36
C TRP A 107 -10.84 20.00 -7.88
N GLY A 108 -9.85 20.89 -7.79
CA GLY A 108 -9.94 22.26 -8.28
C GLY A 108 -11.12 23.01 -7.65
N PRO A 109 -11.93 23.74 -8.44
CA PRO A 109 -13.06 24.52 -7.93
C PRO A 109 -14.14 23.70 -7.21
N ARG A 110 -14.11 22.37 -7.30
CA ARG A 110 -15.04 21.47 -6.61
C ARG A 110 -14.51 20.98 -5.26
N ALA A 111 -13.32 21.42 -4.86
CA ALA A 111 -12.76 21.12 -3.55
C ALA A 111 -13.63 21.68 -2.43
N GLU A 112 -13.73 20.94 -1.33
CA GLU A 112 -14.34 21.47 -0.12
C GLU A 112 -13.48 22.60 0.47
N PRO A 113 -14.07 23.74 0.88
CA PRO A 113 -13.32 24.82 1.51
C PRO A 113 -12.68 24.38 2.84
N GLY A 114 -11.46 24.82 3.10
CA GLY A 114 -10.77 24.62 4.37
C GLY A 114 -9.40 23.96 4.24
N ALA A 115 -8.74 23.74 5.37
CA ALA A 115 -7.42 23.12 5.45
C ALA A 115 -7.51 21.58 5.46
N ASN A 116 -8.16 21.00 4.45
CA ASN A 116 -8.24 19.56 4.27
C ASN A 116 -7.00 19.07 3.51
N THR A 117 -6.66 17.79 3.68
CA THR A 117 -5.48 17.19 3.05
C THR A 117 -5.74 15.71 2.78
N VAL A 118 -5.28 15.23 1.63
CA VAL A 118 -5.26 13.80 1.31
C VAL A 118 -3.82 13.31 1.37
N TYR A 119 -3.61 12.21 2.08
CA TYR A 119 -2.35 11.49 2.10
C TYR A 119 -2.51 10.16 1.39
N ALA A 120 -1.59 9.85 0.49
CA ALA A 120 -1.56 8.58 -0.20
C ALA A 120 -0.23 7.87 0.00
N GLU A 121 -0.29 6.58 0.32
CA GLU A 121 0.86 5.69 0.31
C GLU A 121 1.08 5.17 -1.10
N LEU A 122 2.20 5.55 -1.72
CA LEU A 122 2.49 5.27 -3.12
C LEU A 122 3.85 4.59 -3.26
N PHE A 123 3.90 3.54 -4.08
CA PHE A 123 5.14 2.91 -4.50
C PHE A 123 5.97 3.88 -5.36
N GLU A 124 7.30 3.78 -5.27
CA GLU A 124 8.23 4.64 -6.02
C GLU A 124 7.95 4.66 -7.53
N ALA A 125 7.53 3.53 -8.10
CA ALA A 125 7.20 3.41 -9.52
C ALA A 125 6.12 4.39 -10.00
N TYR A 126 5.30 4.92 -9.09
CA TYR A 126 4.22 5.86 -9.41
C TYR A 126 4.65 7.33 -9.33
N LEU A 127 5.87 7.62 -8.87
CA LEU A 127 6.36 8.98 -8.69
C LEU A 127 7.30 9.37 -9.82
N GLN A 128 7.16 10.62 -10.29
CA GLN A 128 8.03 11.26 -11.26
C GLN A 128 8.55 12.58 -10.68
N PRO A 129 9.80 12.98 -11.01
CA PRO A 129 10.26 14.32 -10.66
C PRO A 129 9.39 15.37 -11.37
N VAL A 130 9.18 16.51 -10.72
CA VAL A 130 8.69 17.71 -11.42
C VAL A 130 9.92 18.37 -12.03
N GLU A 131 10.00 18.40 -13.35
CA GLU A 131 11.03 19.19 -14.04
C GLU A 131 10.75 20.67 -13.73
N GLU A 132 11.70 21.36 -13.12
CA GLU A 132 11.72 22.82 -13.14
C GLU A 132 12.19 23.23 -14.53
N ASP A 133 11.33 23.93 -15.28
CA ASP A 133 11.75 24.61 -16.51
C ASP A 133 12.93 25.53 -16.15
N GLN A 134 14.14 25.16 -16.60
CA GLN A 134 15.35 26.00 -16.50
C GLN A 134 15.27 27.23 -17.39
#